data_AF-A0A2T4IDF7-F1
#
_entry.id   AF-A0A2T4IDF7-F1
#
_cell.length_a   1.000
_cell.length_b   1.000
_cell.length_c   1.000
_cell.angle_alpha   90.00
_cell.angle_beta   90.00
_cell.angle_gamma   90.00
#
_symmetry.space_group_name_H-M   'P 1'
#
loop_
_entity.id
_entity.type
_entity.pdbx_description
1 polymer ?
#
loop_
_entity_poly.entity_id
_entity_poly.type
_entity_poly.pdbx_seq_one_letter_code
_entity_poly.pdbx_strand_id
1 'polypeptide(L)'
;MTCPLCSRSGENLLWEDAHCRVIRVDDADHPGFCRVIWHAHVAEMTDLTAAQRAHLLQVVFATEAALRALMQPLKINLASFGNMVPHLHWHVIPRFADDRHFPQPVWGTPQRDGRRHEPPDDEVLAARIADMMMA
;
A
#
# COMPACT_ATOMS: atom_id res chain seq x y z
N MET A 1 -3.48 12.19 -21.52
CA MET A 1 -3.17 12.57 -20.13
C MET A 1 -2.00 11.71 -19.66
N THR A 2 -0.99 12.30 -19.03
CA THR A 2 0.16 11.57 -18.52
C THR A 2 -0.22 10.89 -17.20
N CYS A 3 -0.18 9.56 -17.14
CA CYS A 3 -0.51 8.82 -15.91
C CYS A 3 0.58 9.07 -14.84
N PRO A 4 0.22 9.53 -13.63
CA PRO A 4 1.21 9.78 -12.57
C PRO A 4 1.89 8.51 -12.05
N LEU A 5 1.22 7.36 -12.13
CA LEU A 5 1.79 6.07 -11.72
C LEU A 5 2.75 5.48 -12.77
N CYS A 6 2.66 5.93 -14.03
CA CYS A 6 3.65 5.63 -15.07
C CYS A 6 4.89 6.51 -14.96
N SER A 7 4.76 7.77 -14.52
CA SER A 7 5.90 8.70 -14.46
C SER A 7 6.84 8.43 -13.27
N ARG A 8 6.39 7.70 -12.24
CA ARG A 8 7.16 7.32 -11.03
C ARG A 8 7.81 8.53 -10.33
N SER A 9 7.19 9.70 -10.43
CA SER A 9 7.80 10.95 -9.95
C SER A 9 7.67 11.09 -8.43
N GLY A 10 8.80 11.19 -7.74
CA GLY A 10 8.84 11.53 -6.30
C GLY A 10 8.32 10.42 -5.38
N GLU A 11 8.44 9.17 -5.79
CA GLU A 11 7.99 8.02 -4.98
C GLU A 11 9.05 7.64 -3.93
N ASN A 12 8.61 7.32 -2.71
CA ASN A 12 9.46 6.67 -1.71
C ASN A 12 9.40 5.15 -1.91
N LEU A 13 10.37 4.60 -2.64
CA LEU A 13 10.43 3.20 -3.02
C LEU A 13 10.91 2.33 -1.85
N LEU A 14 10.15 1.27 -1.54
CA LEU A 14 10.49 0.28 -0.52
C LEU A 14 10.97 -1.04 -1.11
N TRP A 15 10.33 -1.50 -2.19
CA TRP A 15 10.63 -2.78 -2.83
C TRP A 15 10.18 -2.75 -4.29
N GLU A 16 10.87 -3.44 -5.19
CA GLU A 16 10.41 -3.65 -6.58
C GLU A 16 10.92 -4.95 -7.17
N ASP A 17 10.20 -5.44 -8.18
CA ASP A 17 10.64 -6.48 -9.09
C ASP A 17 10.34 -6.12 -10.54
N ALA A 18 10.30 -7.10 -11.44
CA ALA A 18 10.01 -6.87 -12.86
C ALA A 18 8.56 -6.39 -13.13
N HIS A 19 7.64 -6.61 -12.19
CA HIS A 19 6.19 -6.53 -12.42
C HIS A 19 5.51 -5.43 -11.61
N CYS A 20 5.94 -5.20 -10.38
CA CYS A 20 5.36 -4.19 -9.51
C CYS A 20 6.38 -3.63 -8.53
N ARG A 21 5.95 -2.60 -7.81
CA ARG A 21 6.72 -1.96 -6.75
C ARG A 21 5.84 -1.63 -5.56
N VAL A 22 6.46 -1.57 -4.39
CA VAL A 22 5.86 -1.07 -3.15
C VAL A 22 6.48 0.28 -2.83
N ILE A 23 5.63 1.27 -2.58
CA ILE A 23 6.05 2.60 -2.17
C ILE A 23 5.41 2.98 -0.84
N ARG A 24 6.09 3.81 -0.05
CA ARG A 24 5.47 4.50 1.08
C ARG A 24 4.71 5.72 0.57
N VAL A 25 3.51 5.91 1.10
CA VAL A 25 2.73 7.14 0.92
C VAL A 25 3.04 8.10 2.06
N ASP A 26 3.38 9.34 1.71
CA ASP A 26 3.56 10.42 2.68
C ASP A 26 2.18 10.95 3.10
N ASP A 27 1.56 10.27 4.07
CA ASP A 27 0.31 10.65 4.71
C ASP A 27 0.54 10.78 6.22
N ALA A 28 0.43 12.01 6.73
CA ALA A 28 0.70 12.32 8.12
C ALA A 28 -0.29 11.66 9.10
N ASP A 29 -1.52 11.39 8.65
CA ASP A 29 -2.57 10.78 9.48
C ASP A 29 -2.49 9.25 9.48
N HIS A 30 -1.90 8.66 8.44
CA HIS A 30 -1.81 7.21 8.24
C HIS A 30 -0.34 6.75 8.05
N PRO A 31 0.50 6.87 9.10
CA PRO A 31 1.88 6.40 9.05
C PRO A 31 1.93 4.91 8.71
N GLY A 32 2.81 4.53 7.78
CA GLY A 32 2.91 3.15 7.29
C GLY A 32 1.98 2.83 6.11
N PHE A 33 1.17 3.78 5.63
CA PHE A 33 0.42 3.62 4.39
C PHE A 33 1.37 3.27 3.24
N CYS A 34 1.16 2.11 2.63
CA CYS A 34 1.87 1.68 1.43
C CYS A 34 0.94 1.60 0.22
N ARG A 35 1.53 1.72 -0.97
CA ARG A 35 0.89 1.35 -2.24
C ARG A 35 1.70 0.27 -2.94
N VAL A 36 1.02 -0.77 -3.42
CA VAL A 36 1.59 -1.75 -4.36
C VAL A 36 1.10 -1.39 -5.76
N ILE A 37 2.01 -1.06 -6.66
CA ILE A 37 1.69 -0.46 -7.97
C ILE A 37 2.21 -1.38 -9.07
N TRP A 38 1.31 -1.83 -9.95
CA TRP A 38 1.69 -2.60 -11.13
C TRP A 38 2.49 -1.73 -12.11
N HIS A 39 3.49 -2.26 -12.80
CA HIS A 39 4.33 -1.46 -13.70
C HIS A 39 3.63 -1.07 -15.00
N ALA A 40 2.97 -2.04 -15.65
CA ALA A 40 2.23 -1.76 -16.87
C ALA A 40 0.98 -0.92 -16.57
N HIS A 41 0.62 -0.05 -17.51
CA HIS A 41 -0.60 0.73 -17.41
C HIS A 41 -1.81 -0.15 -17.76
N VAL A 42 -2.41 -0.75 -16.74
CA VAL A 42 -3.65 -1.55 -16.83
C VAL A 42 -4.65 -1.01 -15.82
N ALA A 43 -5.94 -1.04 -16.15
CA ALA A 43 -6.96 -0.46 -15.27
C ALA A 43 -7.37 -1.47 -14.20
N GLU A 44 -7.67 -2.70 -14.61
CA GLU A 44 -8.33 -3.67 -13.75
C GLU A 44 -7.44 -4.85 -13.39
N MET A 45 -7.68 -5.44 -12.21
CA MET A 45 -7.12 -6.76 -11.87
C MET A 45 -7.49 -7.79 -12.93
N THR A 46 -8.67 -7.67 -13.53
CA THR A 46 -9.16 -8.60 -14.55
C THR A 46 -8.45 -8.50 -15.90
N ASP A 47 -7.65 -7.46 -16.12
CA ASP A 47 -6.82 -7.32 -17.31
C ASP A 47 -5.49 -8.09 -17.18
N LEU A 48 -5.12 -8.48 -15.96
CA LEU A 48 -3.96 -9.34 -15.69
C LEU A 48 -4.30 -10.82 -15.92
N THR A 49 -3.29 -11.61 -16.30
CA THR A 49 -3.39 -13.07 -16.27
C THR A 49 -3.56 -13.59 -14.83
N ALA A 50 -4.06 -14.81 -14.66
CA ALA A 50 -4.23 -15.40 -13.33
C ALA A 50 -2.91 -15.44 -12.52
N ALA A 51 -1.79 -15.76 -13.17
CA ALA A 51 -0.47 -15.76 -12.54
C ALA A 51 -0.03 -14.36 -12.09
N GLN A 52 -0.25 -13.34 -12.93
CA GLN A 52 0.08 -11.96 -12.58
C GLN A 52 -0.79 -11.42 -11.43
N ARG A 53 -2.09 -11.78 -11.39
CA ARG A 53 -2.97 -11.44 -10.26
C ARG A 53 -2.47 -12.08 -8.97
N ALA A 54 -2.11 -13.36 -9.03
CA ALA A 54 -1.58 -14.08 -7.88
C ALA A 54 -0.29 -13.44 -7.37
N HIS A 55 0.64 -13.12 -8.27
CA HIS A 55 1.89 -12.42 -7.94
C HIS A 55 1.65 -11.06 -7.29
N LEU A 56 0.81 -10.22 -7.89
CA LEU A 56 0.49 -8.91 -7.32
C LEU A 56 -0.13 -9.03 -5.93
N LEU A 57 -1.05 -9.98 -5.72
CA LEU A 57 -1.65 -10.21 -4.41
C LEU A 57 -0.65 -10.77 -3.39
N GLN A 58 0.32 -11.59 -3.80
CA GLN A 58 1.41 -12.02 -2.91
C GLN A 58 2.19 -10.82 -2.37
N VAL A 59 2.54 -9.85 -3.22
CA VAL A 59 3.24 -8.62 -2.80
C VAL A 59 2.36 -7.77 -1.88
N VAL A 60 1.05 -7.68 -2.15
CA VAL A 60 0.08 -7.01 -1.25
C VAL A 60 0.06 -7.68 0.13
N PHE A 61 0.00 -9.00 0.18
CA PHE A 61 -0.06 -9.74 1.45
C PHE A 61 1.28 -9.74 2.21
N ALA A 62 2.42 -9.75 1.50
CA ALA A 62 3.73 -9.53 2.11
C ALA A 62 3.81 -8.15 2.76
N THR A 63 3.35 -7.11 2.06
CA THR A 63 3.27 -5.74 2.59
C THR A 63 2.35 -5.66 3.81
N GLU A 64 1.16 -6.28 3.75
CA GLU A 64 0.25 -6.38 4.89
C GLU A 64 0.92 -7.04 6.09
N ALA A 65 1.52 -8.22 5.90
CA ALA A 65 2.11 -9.00 6.98
C ALA A 65 3.30 -8.26 7.61
N ALA A 66 4.13 -7.59 6.82
CA ALA A 66 5.24 -6.77 7.31
C ALA A 66 4.72 -5.61 8.18
N LEU A 67 3.71 -4.87 7.71
CA LEU A 67 3.09 -3.78 8.48
C LEU A 67 2.44 -4.29 9.76
N ARG A 68 1.77 -5.45 9.72
CA ARG A 68 1.20 -6.07 10.92
C ARG A 68 2.25 -6.41 11.96
N ALA A 69 3.38 -6.96 11.54
CA ALA A 69 4.48 -7.32 12.43
C ALA A 69 5.15 -6.10 13.06
N LEU A 70 5.37 -5.04 12.28
CA LEU A 70 6.13 -3.87 12.71
C LEU A 70 5.29 -2.85 13.49
N MET A 71 4.01 -2.70 13.14
CA MET A 71 3.16 -1.64 13.69
C MET A 71 2.04 -2.13 14.61
N GLN A 72 1.74 -3.44 14.60
CA GLN A 72 0.65 -4.05 15.36
C GLN A 72 -0.68 -3.26 15.28
N PRO A 73 -1.15 -2.90 14.07
CA PRO A 73 -2.39 -2.16 13.91
C PRO A 73 -3.58 -3.01 14.35
N LEU A 74 -4.66 -2.35 14.77
CA LEU A 74 -5.92 -3.03 15.07
C LEU A 74 -6.49 -3.71 13.82
N LYS A 75 -6.33 -3.09 12.64
CA LYS A 75 -6.83 -3.62 11.37
C LYS A 75 -5.94 -3.17 10.21
N ILE A 76 -5.88 -3.97 9.14
CA ILE A 76 -5.36 -3.53 7.83
C ILE A 76 -6.55 -3.27 6.89
N ASN A 77 -6.51 -2.17 6.14
CA ASN A 77 -7.39 -1.97 4.99
C ASN A 77 -6.64 -2.26 3.69
N LEU A 78 -7.25 -3.06 2.83
CA LEU A 78 -6.81 -3.35 1.47
C LEU A 78 -7.85 -2.82 0.50
N ALA A 79 -7.44 -2.02 -0.48
CA ALA A 79 -8.35 -1.49 -1.49
C ALA A 79 -7.64 -1.24 -2.82
N SER A 80 -8.29 -1.62 -3.91
CA SER A 80 -7.97 -1.15 -5.27
C SER A 80 -9.17 -0.37 -5.76
N PHE A 81 -9.04 0.95 -5.90
CA PHE A 81 -10.07 1.80 -6.49
C PHE A 81 -9.74 2.12 -7.94
N GLY A 82 -8.95 3.18 -8.17
CA GLY A 82 -8.57 3.61 -9.52
C GLY A 82 -9.52 4.60 -10.20
N ASN A 83 -10.55 5.11 -9.52
CA ASN A 83 -11.52 6.05 -10.12
C ASN A 83 -10.87 7.32 -10.73
N MET A 84 -9.91 7.92 -10.02
CA MET A 84 -9.21 9.13 -10.49
C MET A 84 -7.98 8.81 -11.36
N VAL A 85 -7.32 7.68 -11.08
CA VAL A 85 -6.14 7.21 -11.81
C VAL A 85 -6.36 5.73 -12.11
N PRO A 86 -6.88 5.40 -13.32
CA PRO A 86 -7.20 4.02 -13.72
C PRO A 86 -5.92 3.28 -14.13
N HIS A 87 -5.00 3.17 -13.18
CA HIS A 87 -3.78 2.39 -13.26
C HIS A 87 -3.74 1.54 -12.00
N LEU A 88 -3.63 0.23 -12.18
CA LEU A 88 -3.75 -0.75 -11.12
C LEU A 88 -2.76 -0.52 -9.97
N HIS A 89 -3.32 -0.25 -8.79
CA HIS A 89 -2.58 -0.14 -7.55
C HIS A 89 -3.46 -0.55 -6.36
N TRP A 90 -2.83 -1.12 -5.34
CA TRP A 90 -3.45 -1.48 -4.08
C TRP A 90 -2.98 -0.57 -2.96
N HIS A 91 -3.91 -0.10 -2.14
CA HIS A 91 -3.64 0.56 -0.87
C HIS A 91 -3.51 -0.50 0.23
N VAL A 92 -2.44 -0.42 1.03
CA VAL A 92 -2.23 -1.26 2.21
C VAL A 92 -2.05 -0.33 3.42
N ILE A 93 -3.05 -0.29 4.29
CA ILE A 93 -3.17 0.77 5.29
C ILE A 93 -3.32 0.18 6.70
N PRO A 94 -2.35 0.39 7.60
CA PRO A 94 -2.49 0.06 9.02
C PRO A 94 -3.46 1.03 9.70
N ARG A 95 -4.46 0.49 10.40
CA ARG A 95 -5.53 1.24 11.07
C ARG A 95 -5.51 1.02 12.57
N PHE A 96 -5.81 2.08 13.31
CA PHE A 96 -5.77 2.10 14.77
C PHE A 96 -7.09 2.64 15.32
N ALA A 97 -7.49 2.19 16.51
CA ALA A 97 -8.74 2.63 17.14
C ALA A 97 -8.78 4.16 17.35
N ASP A 98 -7.61 4.75 17.57
CA ASP A 98 -7.39 6.17 17.83
C ASP A 98 -6.91 6.95 16.58
N ASP A 99 -6.91 6.34 15.39
CA ASP A 99 -6.60 7.07 14.16
C ASP A 99 -7.70 8.10 13.82
N ARG A 100 -7.36 9.03 12.92
CA ARG A 100 -8.22 10.18 12.56
C ARG A 100 -9.62 9.78 12.07
N HIS A 101 -9.75 8.62 11.42
CA HIS A 101 -10.97 8.23 10.70
C HIS A 101 -11.71 7.04 11.33
N PHE A 102 -11.08 6.21 12.15
CA PHE A 102 -11.68 4.95 12.62
C PHE A 102 -13.05 5.18 13.32
N PRO A 103 -14.12 4.41 13.02
CA PRO A 103 -14.18 3.21 12.17
C PRO A 103 -14.45 3.48 10.67
N GLN A 104 -14.48 4.74 10.23
CA GLN A 104 -14.67 5.10 8.82
C GLN A 104 -13.45 4.68 7.97
N PRO A 105 -13.62 4.49 6.64
CA PRO A 105 -12.48 4.43 5.73
C PRO A 105 -11.63 5.70 5.82
N VAL A 106 -10.35 5.61 5.46
CA VAL A 106 -9.42 6.77 5.53
C VAL A 106 -9.81 7.95 4.63
N TRP A 107 -10.67 7.69 3.64
CA TRP A 107 -11.24 8.70 2.74
C TRP A 107 -12.64 9.17 3.18
N GLY A 108 -13.14 8.69 4.31
CA GLY A 108 -14.43 9.07 4.87
C GLY A 108 -14.34 10.32 5.76
N THR A 109 -15.43 10.60 6.47
CA THR A 109 -15.47 11.74 7.40
C THR A 109 -14.51 11.52 8.60
N PRO A 110 -13.60 12.45 8.91
CA PRO A 110 -12.79 12.41 10.12
C PRO A 110 -13.66 12.30 11.39
N GLN A 111 -13.22 11.51 12.36
CA GLN A 111 -13.96 11.26 13.60
C GLN A 111 -13.33 11.92 14.83
N ARG A 112 -12.05 12.28 14.74
CA ARG A 112 -11.21 12.89 15.78
C ARG A 112 -9.95 13.47 15.13
N ASP A 113 -9.11 14.19 15.88
CA ASP A 113 -7.83 14.70 15.37
C ASP A 113 -6.86 13.57 14.98
N GLY A 114 -6.95 12.43 15.67
CA GLY A 114 -6.15 11.22 15.42
C GLY A 114 -4.84 11.23 16.20
N ARG A 115 -4.46 10.07 16.74
CA ARG A 115 -3.13 9.89 17.33
C ARG A 115 -2.14 9.51 16.22
N ARG A 116 -1.02 10.22 16.14
CA ARG A 116 0.08 9.84 15.26
C ARG A 116 0.80 8.62 15.83
N HIS A 117 0.93 7.58 15.00
CA HIS A 117 1.76 6.41 15.27
C HIS A 117 3.12 6.57 14.58
N GLU A 118 4.16 5.94 15.12
CA GLU A 118 5.48 5.99 14.48
C GLU A 118 5.47 5.06 13.25
N PRO A 119 5.86 5.56 12.06
CA PRO A 119 6.04 4.68 10.91
C PRO A 119 7.23 3.75 11.16
N PRO A 120 7.20 2.51 10.64
CA PRO A 120 8.39 1.67 10.63
C PRO A 120 9.47 2.35 9.78
N ASP A 121 10.73 2.09 10.12
CA ASP A 121 11.87 2.45 9.28
C ASP A 121 11.74 1.84 7.87
N ASP A 122 12.15 2.59 6.86
CA ASP A 122 11.99 2.20 5.44
C ASP A 122 12.84 0.98 5.08
N GLU A 123 14.08 0.90 5.57
CA GLU A 123 14.96 -0.23 5.30
C GLU A 123 14.45 -1.49 6.00
N VAL A 124 13.95 -1.34 7.23
CA VAL A 124 13.36 -2.46 7.99
C VAL A 124 12.09 -2.98 7.31
N LEU A 125 11.20 -2.08 6.85
CA LEU A 125 9.99 -2.47 6.13
C LEU A 125 10.33 -3.14 4.79
N ALA A 126 11.27 -2.56 4.03
CA ALA A 126 11.76 -3.13 2.77
C ALA A 126 12.32 -4.55 2.94
N ALA A 127 13.19 -4.76 3.94
CA ALA A 127 13.77 -6.06 4.23
C ALA A 127 12.69 -7.10 4.59
N ARG A 128 11.70 -6.73 5.40
CA ARG A 128 10.60 -7.63 5.76
C ARG A 128 9.73 -8.02 4.57
N ILE A 129 9.46 -7.08 3.66
CA ILE A 129 8.72 -7.38 2.42
C ILE A 129 9.54 -8.35 1.57
N ALA A 130 10.85 -8.12 1.41
CA ALA A 130 11.73 -8.99 0.65
C ALA A 130 11.79 -10.42 1.23
N ASP A 131 11.95 -10.56 2.55
CA ASP A 131 11.96 -11.87 3.24
C ASP A 131 10.69 -12.67 2.96
N MET A 132 9.52 -12.01 2.99
CA MET A 132 8.23 -12.65 2.74
C MET A 132 8.03 -13.04 1.28
N MET A 133 8.65 -12.34 0.34
CA MET A 133 8.60 -12.69 -1.09
C MET A 133 9.56 -13.82 -1.46
N MET A 134 10.49 -14.18 -0.58
CA MET A 134 11.42 -15.31 -0.76
C MET A 134 10.96 -16.61 -0.07
N ALA A 135 9.95 -16.53 0.81
CA ALA A 135 9.41 -17.65 1.60
C ALA A 135 8.31 -18.42 0.85
#